data_AF-F1ZBR9-F1
#
_entry.id   AF-F1ZBR9-F1
#
_cell.length_a   1.000
_cell.length_b   1.000
_cell.length_c   1.000
_cell.angle_alpha   90.00
_cell.angle_beta   90.00
_cell.angle_gamma   90.00
#
_symmetry.space_group_name_H-M   'P 1'
#
loop_
_entity.id
_entity.type
_entity.pdbx_description
1 polymer ?
#
loop_
_entity_poly.entity_id
_entity_poly.type
_entity_poly.pdbx_seq_one_letter_code
_entity_poly.pdbx_strand_id
1 'polypeptide(L)'
;MKLDDLDKAKRAAKDLFTEYQFKQKHDVPVITRRLADVARYVIADMRTSLNGGGGKKVFEDYITALDRYLIPYFGKKHVGNIGYDDIKAFDTWRTAAMKRDPKASTVNTHNSALNRVFTEAVARGYMSKNQVPSLLNKGSDAERRPDFTREEYRSLTAHFPHGSRTAAKANHTICDSCCAITC
;
A
#
# COMPACT_ATOMS: atom_id res chain seq x y z
N MET A 1 -13.75 -56.89 -4.52
CA MET A 1 -13.05 -55.62 -4.77
C MET A 1 -13.78 -54.92 -5.91
N LYS A 2 -14.49 -53.82 -5.65
CA LYS A 2 -15.44 -53.22 -6.60
C LYS A 2 -14.70 -52.56 -7.76
N LEU A 3 -14.88 -53.07 -8.98
CA LEU A 3 -14.36 -52.51 -10.23
C LEU A 3 -14.87 -51.08 -10.48
N ASP A 4 -16.08 -50.77 -10.01
CA ASP A 4 -16.68 -49.43 -10.09
C ASP A 4 -15.86 -48.36 -9.35
N ASP A 5 -15.21 -48.70 -8.23
CA ASP A 5 -14.39 -47.74 -7.49
C ASP A 5 -13.08 -47.43 -8.23
N LEU A 6 -12.52 -48.41 -8.95
CA LEU A 6 -11.31 -48.24 -9.75
C LEU A 6 -11.56 -47.35 -10.97
N ASP A 7 -12.66 -47.59 -11.69
CA ASP A 7 -12.99 -46.80 -12.89
C ASP A 7 -13.47 -45.39 -12.53
N LYS A 8 -14.21 -45.21 -11.44
CA LYS A 8 -14.53 -43.88 -10.89
C LYS A 8 -13.27 -43.13 -10.47
N ALA A 9 -12.33 -43.80 -9.78
CA ALA A 9 -11.07 -43.19 -9.39
C ALA A 9 -10.23 -42.77 -10.60
N LYS A 10 -10.14 -43.60 -11.65
CA LYS A 10 -9.44 -43.26 -12.90
C LYS A 10 -10.08 -42.08 -13.64
N ARG A 11 -11.41 -42.00 -13.68
CA ARG A 11 -12.13 -40.87 -14.29
C ARG A 11 -11.86 -39.59 -13.50
N ALA A 12 -12.04 -39.62 -12.18
CA ALA A 12 -11.76 -38.47 -11.32
C ALA A 12 -10.31 -37.98 -11.44
N ALA A 13 -9.33 -38.90 -11.53
CA ALA A 13 -7.93 -38.54 -11.73
C ALA A 13 -7.67 -37.86 -13.09
N LYS A 14 -8.30 -38.34 -14.17
CA LYS A 14 -8.21 -37.73 -15.50
C LYS A 14 -8.87 -36.35 -15.55
N ASP A 15 -10.03 -36.20 -14.92
CA ASP A 15 -10.76 -34.93 -14.85
C ASP A 15 -9.92 -33.89 -14.10
N LEU A 16 -9.38 -34.26 -12.95
CA LEU A 16 -8.48 -33.43 -12.14
C LEU A 16 -7.24 -33.00 -12.93
N PHE A 17 -6.58 -33.93 -13.63
CA PHE A 17 -5.41 -33.62 -14.47
C PHE A 17 -5.75 -32.65 -15.60
N THR A 18 -6.88 -32.85 -16.26
CA THR A 18 -7.37 -31.99 -17.34
C THR A 18 -7.67 -30.58 -16.83
N GLU A 19 -8.29 -30.49 -15.64
CA GLU A 19 -8.56 -29.21 -14.97
C GLU A 19 -7.25 -28.49 -14.60
N TYR A 20 -6.23 -29.19 -14.08
CA TYR A 20 -4.91 -28.61 -13.84
C TYR A 20 -4.25 -28.10 -15.11
N GLN A 21 -4.31 -28.86 -16.21
CA GLN A 21 -3.78 -28.47 -17.52
C GLN A 21 -4.49 -27.22 -18.05
N PHE A 22 -5.81 -27.17 -17.93
CA PHE A 22 -6.61 -26.00 -18.30
C PHE A 22 -6.20 -24.77 -17.49
N LYS A 23 -6.10 -24.90 -16.16
CA LYS A 23 -5.67 -23.79 -15.28
C LYS A 23 -4.28 -23.26 -15.65
N GLN A 24 -3.33 -24.16 -15.91
CA GLN A 24 -1.98 -23.75 -16.36
C GLN A 24 -2.01 -23.03 -17.72
N LYS A 25 -2.78 -23.52 -18.69
CA LYS A 25 -2.88 -22.90 -20.02
C LYS A 25 -3.58 -21.54 -20.00
N HIS A 26 -4.52 -21.34 -19.08
CA HIS A 26 -5.32 -20.12 -18.98
C HIS A 26 -4.82 -19.12 -17.93
N ASP A 27 -3.62 -19.32 -17.38
CA ASP A 27 -3.02 -18.48 -16.33
C ASP A 27 -3.92 -18.35 -15.08
N VAL A 28 -4.76 -19.38 -14.81
CA VAL A 28 -5.62 -19.39 -13.62
C VAL A 28 -4.80 -19.94 -12.45
N PRO A 29 -4.74 -19.23 -11.30
CA PRO A 29 -3.95 -19.67 -10.16
C PRO A 29 -4.37 -21.07 -9.69
N VAL A 30 -3.41 -21.98 -9.66
CA VAL A 30 -3.62 -23.37 -9.20
C VAL A 30 -3.74 -23.41 -7.67
N ILE A 31 -3.07 -22.51 -6.97
CA ILE A 31 -3.03 -22.42 -5.52
C ILE A 31 -3.50 -21.03 -5.10
N THR A 32 -4.58 -20.96 -4.33
CA THR A 32 -5.04 -19.70 -3.73
C THR A 32 -4.59 -19.60 -2.28
N ARG A 33 -4.19 -18.40 -1.86
CA ARG A 33 -3.81 -18.09 -0.47
C ARG A 33 -4.66 -16.95 0.09
N ARG A 34 -4.77 -16.89 1.41
CA ARG A 34 -5.46 -15.79 2.11
C ARG A 34 -4.61 -14.53 2.05
N LEU A 35 -5.26 -13.37 2.01
CA LEU A 35 -4.54 -12.09 2.00
C LEU A 35 -3.70 -11.92 3.26
N ALA A 36 -4.16 -12.37 4.44
CA ALA A 36 -3.38 -12.29 5.67
C ALA A 36 -2.04 -13.03 5.58
N ASP A 37 -1.98 -14.17 4.90
CA ASP A 37 -0.74 -14.94 4.76
C ASP A 37 0.26 -14.22 3.87
N VAL A 38 -0.21 -13.73 2.71
CA VAL A 38 0.63 -12.98 1.78
C VAL A 38 1.09 -11.65 2.39
N ALA A 39 0.19 -10.93 3.06
CA ALA A 39 0.51 -9.68 3.74
C ALA A 39 1.59 -9.87 4.81
N ARG A 40 1.58 -10.98 5.56
CA ARG A 40 2.64 -11.28 6.54
C ARG A 40 4.00 -11.48 5.89
N TYR A 41 4.08 -12.14 4.74
CA TYR A 41 5.33 -12.24 3.97
C TYR A 41 5.82 -10.86 3.53
N VAL A 42 4.92 -10.01 3.01
CA VAL A 42 5.28 -8.65 2.56
C VAL A 42 5.73 -7.78 3.73
N ILE A 43 5.11 -7.90 4.92
CA ILE A 43 5.54 -7.18 6.12
C ILE A 43 6.94 -7.62 6.54
N ALA A 44 7.22 -8.93 6.52
CA ALA A 44 8.55 -9.46 6.86
C ALA A 44 9.64 -8.97 5.88
N ASP A 45 9.34 -8.95 4.58
CA ASP A 45 10.21 -8.40 3.54
C ASP A 45 10.50 -6.90 3.76
N MET A 46 9.46 -6.09 4.00
CA MET A 46 9.59 -4.66 4.26
C MET A 46 10.39 -4.37 5.53
N ARG A 47 10.16 -5.14 6.61
CA ARG A 47 10.94 -5.01 7.87
C ARG A 47 12.41 -5.37 7.66
N THR A 48 12.68 -6.43 6.89
CA THR A 48 14.07 -6.82 6.54
C THR A 48 14.76 -5.70 5.75
N SER A 49 14.05 -5.10 4.80
CA SER A 49 14.54 -3.97 4.00
C SER A 49 14.82 -2.72 4.84
N LEU A 50 13.99 -2.42 5.85
CA LEU A 50 14.19 -1.31 6.78
C LEU A 50 15.41 -1.53 7.69
N ASN A 51 15.57 -2.75 8.23
CA ASN A 51 16.71 -3.10 9.08
C ASN A 51 18.04 -3.07 8.33
N GLY A 52 18.04 -3.34 7.02
CA GLY A 52 19.22 -3.27 6.16
C GLY A 52 19.71 -1.85 5.84
N GLY A 53 19.11 -0.79 6.42
CA GLY A 53 19.55 0.60 6.26
C GLY A 53 19.25 1.25 4.89
N GLY A 54 18.74 0.48 3.92
CA GLY A 54 18.35 0.95 2.58
C GLY A 54 16.85 1.11 2.36
N GLY A 55 16.01 0.82 3.36
CA GLY A 55 14.56 0.85 3.23
C GLY A 55 14.00 2.27 3.12
N LYS A 56 13.03 2.46 2.20
CA LYS A 56 12.28 3.73 2.11
C LYS A 56 11.41 3.88 3.36
N LYS A 57 11.41 5.07 3.98
CA LYS A 57 10.53 5.40 5.13
C LYS A 57 9.05 5.08 4.86
N VAL A 58 8.63 5.19 3.60
CA VAL A 58 7.28 4.83 3.12
C VAL A 58 6.86 3.40 3.48
N PHE A 59 7.80 2.47 3.68
CA PHE A 59 7.48 1.10 4.10
C PHE A 59 6.88 1.04 5.52
N GLU A 60 7.22 1.97 6.41
CA GLU A 60 6.58 2.06 7.73
C GLU A 60 5.08 2.39 7.60
N ASP A 61 4.75 3.31 6.70
CA ASP A 61 3.37 3.68 6.40
C ASP A 61 2.60 2.50 5.78
N TYR A 62 3.24 1.72 4.91
CA TYR A 62 2.64 0.52 4.32
C TYR A 62 2.41 -0.59 5.33
N ILE A 63 3.37 -0.86 6.22
CA ILE A 63 3.21 -1.83 7.31
C ILE A 63 2.02 -1.41 8.19
N THR A 64 1.95 -0.13 8.54
CA THR A 64 0.85 0.42 9.34
C THR A 64 -0.51 0.27 8.64
N ALA A 65 -0.57 0.55 7.34
CA ALA A 65 -1.80 0.39 6.55
C ALA A 65 -2.24 -1.08 6.46
N LEU A 66 -1.29 -2.01 6.30
CA LEU A 66 -1.54 -3.44 6.26
C LEU A 66 -2.08 -3.97 7.58
N ASP A 67 -1.40 -3.67 8.69
CA ASP A 67 -1.75 -4.18 10.02
C ASP A 67 -3.06 -3.59 10.56
N ARG A 68 -3.30 -2.29 10.36
CA ARG A 68 -4.46 -1.60 10.96
C ARG A 68 -5.74 -1.70 10.14
N TYR A 69 -5.65 -1.82 8.81
CA TYR A 69 -6.82 -1.70 7.94
C TYR A 69 -6.99 -2.91 7.01
N LEU A 70 -5.96 -3.30 6.27
CA LEU A 70 -6.11 -4.33 5.23
C LEU A 70 -6.23 -5.74 5.82
N ILE A 71 -5.41 -6.11 6.80
CA ILE A 71 -5.47 -7.44 7.44
C ILE A 71 -6.78 -7.64 8.22
N PRO A 72 -7.25 -6.67 9.04
CA PRO A 72 -8.53 -6.83 9.74
C PRO A 72 -9.73 -7.02 8.81
N TYR A 73 -9.75 -6.34 7.67
CA TYR A 73 -10.87 -6.40 6.74
C TYR A 73 -10.77 -7.57 5.74
N PHE A 74 -9.64 -7.70 5.05
CA PHE A 74 -9.44 -8.70 4.00
C PHE A 74 -8.82 -10.02 4.48
N GLY A 75 -8.39 -10.12 5.74
CA GLY A 75 -7.52 -11.22 6.18
C GLY A 75 -8.05 -12.63 5.94
N LYS A 76 -9.38 -12.81 5.96
CA LYS A 76 -10.03 -14.10 5.67
C LYS A 76 -10.29 -14.35 4.18
N LYS A 77 -10.24 -13.31 3.33
CA LYS A 77 -10.49 -13.42 1.89
C LYS A 77 -9.25 -13.97 1.18
N HIS A 78 -9.50 -14.73 0.12
CA HIS A 78 -8.45 -15.19 -0.80
C HIS A 78 -8.02 -14.04 -1.69
N VAL A 79 -6.71 -13.90 -1.93
CA VAL A 79 -6.16 -12.80 -2.73
C VAL A 79 -6.80 -12.75 -4.12
N GLY A 80 -6.88 -13.90 -4.80
CA GLY A 80 -7.49 -14.05 -6.13
C GLY A 80 -8.97 -13.69 -6.25
N ASN A 81 -9.69 -13.60 -5.13
CA ASN A 81 -11.13 -13.31 -5.13
C ASN A 81 -11.43 -11.84 -4.79
N ILE A 82 -10.42 -11.00 -4.60
CA ILE A 82 -10.63 -9.59 -4.27
C ILE A 82 -10.98 -8.82 -5.54
N GLY A 83 -12.24 -8.46 -5.67
CA GLY A 83 -12.77 -7.72 -6.81
C GLY A 83 -13.01 -6.23 -6.53
N TYR A 84 -13.59 -5.55 -7.51
CA TYR A 84 -13.99 -4.14 -7.40
C TYR A 84 -14.99 -3.88 -6.26
N ASP A 85 -15.98 -4.76 -6.10
CA ASP A 85 -17.02 -4.61 -5.07
C ASP A 85 -16.43 -4.70 -3.66
N ASP A 86 -15.43 -5.56 -3.47
CA ASP A 86 -14.74 -5.70 -2.19
C ASP A 86 -13.96 -4.44 -1.82
N ILE A 87 -13.36 -3.77 -2.82
CA ILE A 87 -12.64 -2.51 -2.66
C ILE A 87 -13.62 -1.38 -2.32
N LYS A 88 -14.77 -1.32 -3.01
CA LYS A 88 -15.82 -0.33 -2.72
C LYS A 88 -16.38 -0.51 -1.29
N ALA A 89 -16.60 -1.75 -0.88
CA ALA A 89 -17.03 -2.08 0.47
C ALA A 89 -15.93 -1.72 1.51
N PHE A 90 -14.66 -1.91 1.17
CA PHE A 90 -13.54 -1.50 2.01
C PHE A 90 -13.46 0.02 2.18
N ASP A 91 -13.69 0.81 1.13
CA ASP A 91 -13.71 2.27 1.24
C ASP A 91 -14.76 2.75 2.25
N THR A 92 -15.96 2.15 2.21
CA THR A 92 -17.06 2.45 3.14
C THR A 92 -16.69 2.06 4.57
N TRP A 93 -16.13 0.86 4.75
CA TRP A 93 -15.67 0.38 6.05
C TRP A 93 -14.52 1.22 6.62
N ARG A 94 -13.58 1.67 5.77
CA ARG A 94 -12.42 2.47 6.17
C ARG A 94 -12.85 3.81 6.76
N THR A 95 -13.81 4.49 6.15
CA THR A 95 -14.34 5.77 6.70
C THR A 95 -14.95 5.56 8.08
N ALA A 96 -15.69 4.47 8.29
CA ALA A 96 -16.23 4.12 9.60
C ALA A 96 -15.12 3.77 10.62
N ALA A 97 -14.10 3.02 10.20
CA ALA A 97 -12.97 2.65 11.06
C ALA A 97 -12.11 3.85 11.45
N MET A 98 -11.89 4.79 10.54
CA MET A 98 -11.10 6.00 10.77
C MET A 98 -11.86 7.10 11.52
N LYS A 99 -13.19 7.03 11.56
CA LYS A 99 -14.10 8.07 12.12
C LYS A 99 -13.89 9.46 11.51
N ARG A 100 -13.27 9.52 10.33
CA ARG A 100 -12.97 10.75 9.57
C ARG A 100 -12.82 10.39 8.11
N ASP A 101 -13.05 11.37 7.24
CA ASP A 101 -12.83 11.16 5.82
C ASP A 101 -11.33 11.04 5.51
N PRO A 102 -10.92 10.02 4.76
CA PRO A 102 -9.53 9.84 4.39
C PRO A 102 -9.12 10.88 3.35
N LYS A 103 -7.98 11.53 3.59
CA LYS A 103 -7.33 12.39 2.58
C LYS A 103 -6.82 11.55 1.41
N ALA A 104 -6.72 12.15 0.24
CA ALA A 104 -6.21 11.52 -0.98
C ALA A 104 -4.85 10.83 -0.76
N SER A 105 -3.94 11.44 0.01
CA SER A 105 -2.64 10.85 0.35
C SER A 105 -2.77 9.56 1.16
N THR A 106 -3.71 9.51 2.11
CA THR A 106 -3.95 8.32 2.92
C THR A 106 -4.51 7.18 2.05
N VAL A 107 -5.47 7.48 1.17
CA VAL A 107 -6.02 6.51 0.21
C VAL A 107 -4.92 5.96 -0.69
N ASN A 108 -4.06 6.83 -1.24
CA ASN A 108 -2.93 6.41 -2.06
C ASN A 108 -1.98 5.48 -1.31
N THR A 109 -1.61 5.78 -0.07
CA THR A 109 -0.76 4.90 0.75
C THR A 109 -1.38 3.52 0.93
N HIS A 110 -2.70 3.44 1.16
CA HIS A 110 -3.41 2.16 1.31
C HIS A 110 -3.44 1.40 -0.02
N ASN A 111 -3.68 2.10 -1.14
CA ASN A 111 -3.67 1.50 -2.47
C ASN A 111 -2.28 0.97 -2.85
N SER A 112 -1.22 1.72 -2.55
CA SER A 112 0.16 1.29 -2.78
C SER A 112 0.53 0.08 -1.93
N ALA A 113 0.11 0.04 -0.66
CA ALA A 113 0.32 -1.11 0.21
C ALA A 113 -0.41 -2.35 -0.31
N LEU A 114 -1.67 -2.20 -0.73
CA LEU A 114 -2.47 -3.30 -1.30
C LEU A 114 -1.89 -3.82 -2.63
N ASN A 115 -1.47 -2.92 -3.53
CA ASN A 115 -0.81 -3.29 -4.78
C ASN A 115 0.51 -4.05 -4.57
N ARG A 116 1.25 -3.77 -3.49
CA ARG A 116 2.45 -4.54 -3.15
C ARG A 116 2.09 -5.98 -2.76
N VAL A 117 1.00 -6.18 -2.02
CA VAL A 117 0.49 -7.54 -1.71
C VAL A 117 0.07 -8.27 -2.97
N PHE A 118 -0.62 -7.60 -3.91
CA PHE A 118 -0.97 -8.20 -5.19
C PHE A 118 0.26 -8.54 -6.03
N THR A 119 1.27 -7.68 -6.04
CA THR A 119 2.52 -7.93 -6.77
C THR A 119 3.23 -9.16 -6.22
N GLU A 120 3.31 -9.30 -4.89
CA GLU A 120 3.88 -10.49 -4.24
C GLU A 120 3.06 -11.75 -4.53
N ALA A 121 1.72 -11.63 -4.55
CA ALA A 121 0.83 -12.73 -4.90
C ALA A 121 1.02 -13.19 -6.36
N VAL A 122 1.19 -12.26 -7.29
CA VAL A 122 1.49 -12.56 -8.70
C VAL A 122 2.86 -13.21 -8.83
N ALA A 123 3.89 -12.68 -8.16
CA ALA A 123 5.24 -13.24 -8.18
C ALA A 123 5.29 -14.69 -7.69
N ARG A 124 4.41 -15.06 -6.75
CA ARG A 124 4.28 -16.42 -6.20
C ARG A 124 3.28 -17.30 -6.96
N GLY A 125 2.59 -16.78 -7.98
CA GLY A 125 1.59 -17.51 -8.75
C GLY A 125 0.26 -17.76 -8.02
N TYR A 126 -0.06 -16.97 -6.99
CA TYR A 126 -1.33 -17.04 -6.26
C TYR A 126 -2.47 -16.25 -6.93
N MET A 127 -2.12 -15.38 -7.87
CA MET A 127 -3.03 -14.50 -8.60
C MET A 127 -2.46 -14.26 -10.02
N SER A 128 -3.32 -14.20 -11.03
CA SER A 128 -2.92 -13.75 -12.37
C SER A 128 -2.81 -12.24 -12.40
N LYS A 129 -1.88 -11.70 -13.20
CA LYS A 129 -1.75 -10.25 -13.39
C LYS A 129 -3.04 -9.60 -13.89
N ASN A 130 -3.86 -10.33 -14.65
CA ASN A 130 -5.13 -9.84 -15.20
C ASN A 130 -6.24 -9.70 -14.14
N GLN A 131 -6.08 -10.39 -12.99
CA GLN A 131 -7.05 -10.35 -11.89
C GLN A 131 -6.81 -9.18 -10.93
N VAL A 132 -5.72 -8.42 -11.11
CA VAL A 132 -5.40 -7.28 -10.24
C VAL A 132 -6.38 -6.13 -10.53
N PRO A 133 -7.25 -5.75 -9.59
CA PRO A 133 -8.22 -4.68 -9.80
C PRO A 133 -7.54 -3.30 -9.83
N SER A 134 -8.06 -2.40 -10.66
CA SER A 134 -7.62 -1.00 -10.68
C SER A 134 -8.14 -0.24 -9.45
N LEU A 135 -7.23 0.32 -8.66
CA LEU A 135 -7.55 1.08 -7.44
C LEU A 135 -7.66 2.57 -7.77
N LEU A 136 -8.86 3.12 -7.73
CA LEU A 136 -9.10 4.56 -7.92
C LEU A 136 -8.99 5.31 -6.59
N ASN A 137 -8.49 6.54 -6.62
CA ASN A 137 -8.46 7.42 -5.46
C ASN A 137 -9.71 8.31 -5.44
N LYS A 138 -10.46 8.28 -4.33
CA LYS A 138 -11.64 9.15 -4.08
C LYS A 138 -11.48 10.03 -2.84
N GLY A 139 -10.25 10.18 -2.31
CA GLY A 139 -9.99 10.99 -1.13
C GLY A 139 -10.03 12.49 -1.44
N SER A 140 -10.31 13.30 -0.42
CA SER A 140 -10.25 14.76 -0.53
C SER A 140 -8.81 15.25 -0.69
N ASP A 141 -8.62 16.29 -1.50
CA ASP A 141 -7.31 16.87 -1.72
C ASP A 141 -6.72 17.43 -0.42
N ALA A 142 -5.39 17.37 -0.33
CA ALA A 142 -4.69 17.97 0.79
C ALA A 142 -4.67 19.49 0.63
N GLU A 143 -5.32 20.21 1.54
CA GLU A 143 -5.11 21.65 1.64
C GLU A 143 -3.65 21.96 1.98
N ARG A 144 -3.09 22.93 1.26
CA ARG A 144 -1.73 23.42 1.49
C ARG A 144 -1.68 24.11 2.85
N ARG A 145 -0.59 23.88 3.60
CA ARG A 145 -0.34 24.62 4.86
C ARG A 145 -0.20 26.12 4.54
N PRO A 146 -0.86 27.02 5.29
CA PRO A 146 -0.72 28.45 5.06
C PRO A 146 0.73 28.88 5.26
N ASP A 147 1.20 29.81 4.44
CA ASP A 147 2.52 30.41 4.59
C ASP A 147 2.51 31.33 5.83
N PHE A 148 3.63 31.39 6.54
CA PHE A 148 3.75 32.26 7.72
C PHE A 148 3.61 33.73 7.31
N THR A 149 2.80 34.47 8.07
CA THR A 149 2.77 35.93 7.99
C THR A 149 4.03 36.54 8.61
N ARG A 150 4.31 37.81 8.28
CA ARG A 150 5.52 38.51 8.77
C ARG A 150 5.48 38.69 10.29
N GLU A 151 4.28 38.84 10.83
CA GLU A 151 3.98 38.99 12.25
C GLU A 151 4.23 37.68 13.00
N GLU A 152 3.74 36.55 12.47
CA GLU A 152 4.01 35.22 13.01
C GLU A 152 5.50 34.90 12.99
N TYR A 153 6.22 35.26 11.93
CA TYR A 153 7.66 35.06 11.84
C TYR A 153 8.43 35.85 12.91
N ARG A 154 8.02 37.10 13.19
CA ARG A 154 8.58 37.93 14.28
C ARG A 154 8.31 37.32 15.65
N SER A 155 7.11 36.78 15.87
CA SER A 155 6.74 36.11 17.11
C SER A 155 7.56 34.84 17.34
N LEU A 156 7.73 34.01 16.31
CA LEU A 156 8.56 32.81 16.35
C LEU A 156 10.02 33.15 16.68
N THR A 157 10.59 34.15 16.02
CA THR A 157 11.99 34.56 16.24
C THR A 157 12.25 35.15 17.62
N ALA A 158 11.27 35.83 18.22
CA ALA A 158 11.36 36.38 19.58
C ALA A 158 11.37 35.29 20.68
N HIS A 159 10.63 34.20 20.48
CA HIS A 159 10.49 33.13 21.47
C HIS A 159 11.64 32.11 21.45
N PHE A 160 12.53 32.15 20.45
CA PHE A 160 13.71 31.28 20.47
C PHE A 160 14.71 31.72 21.57
N PRO A 161 15.20 30.79 22.40
CA PRO A 161 16.19 31.09 23.44
C PRO A 161 17.47 31.70 22.85
N HIS A 162 18.13 32.56 23.61
CA HIS A 162 19.22 33.44 23.14
C HIS A 162 20.38 32.69 22.45
N GLY A 163 20.62 31.42 22.81
CA GLY A 163 21.67 30.58 22.24
C GLY A 163 21.46 30.12 20.78
N SER A 164 20.25 30.18 20.23
CA SER A 164 19.99 29.82 18.81
C SER A 164 19.89 31.03 17.87
N ARG A 165 19.93 32.26 18.41
CA ARG A 165 19.80 33.50 17.62
C ARG A 165 21.04 33.84 16.80
N THR A 166 22.19 33.25 17.13
CA THR A 166 23.48 33.51 16.47
C THR A 166 23.52 33.01 15.03
N ALA A 167 22.75 31.97 14.67
CA ALA A 167 22.74 31.41 13.32
C ALA A 167 21.92 32.24 12.30
N ALA A 168 21.00 33.10 12.75
CA ALA A 168 20.09 33.84 11.86
C ALA A 168 20.72 35.10 11.23
N LYS A 169 21.87 35.59 11.74
CA LYS A 169 22.52 36.80 11.22
C LYS A 169 23.35 36.57 9.94
N ALA A 170 23.55 35.33 9.49
CA ALA A 170 24.40 35.02 8.34
C ALA A 170 23.69 35.04 6.97
N ASN A 171 22.35 34.98 6.93
CA ASN A 171 21.62 34.74 5.66
C ASN A 171 20.91 35.96 5.06
N HIS A 172 20.98 37.15 5.67
CA HIS A 172 20.37 38.34 5.07
C HIS A 172 21.19 38.93 3.91
N THR A 173 22.49 38.62 3.81
CA THR A 173 23.38 39.18 2.77
C THR A 173 23.30 38.44 1.42
N ILE A 174 22.64 37.28 1.35
CA ILE A 174 22.62 36.46 0.12
C ILE A 174 21.48 36.87 -0.83
N CYS A 175 20.45 37.58 -0.36
CA CYS A 175 19.29 37.91 -1.19
C CYS A 175 19.47 39.17 -2.07
N ASP A 176 20.42 40.06 -1.74
CA ASP A 176 20.63 41.31 -2.49
C ASP A 176 21.63 41.16 -3.66
N SER A 177 22.43 40.08 -3.70
CA SER A 177 23.43 39.86 -4.77
C SER A 177 22.88 39.20 -6.02
N CYS A 178 21.68 38.61 -6.00
CA CYS A 178 21.15 37.83 -7.12
C CYS A 178 20.30 38.64 -8.11
N CYS A 179 19.98 39.90 -7.79
CA CYS A 179 19.14 40.76 -8.63
C CYS A 179 19.93 41.63 -9.63
N ALA A 180 21.26 41.47 -9.72
CA ALA A 180 22.13 42.30 -10.57
C ALA A 180 22.75 41.59 -11.79
N ILE A 181 22.31 40.36 -12.14
CA ILE A 181 22.79 39.64 -13.34
C ILE A 181 21.62 39.34 -14.28
N THR A 182 20.87 40.39 -14.63
CA THR A 182 20.00 40.37 -15.81
C THR A 182 19.83 41.80 -16.32
N CYS A 183 20.84 42.25 -17.06
CA CYS A 183 20.75 43.28 -18.08
C CYS A 183 21.82 42.96 -19.14
#